data_AF-A0A099PAG6-F1
#
_entry.id   AF-A0A099PAG6-F1
#
_cell.length_a   1.000
_cell.length_b   1.000
_cell.length_c   1.000
_cell.angle_alpha   90.00
_cell.angle_beta   90.00
_cell.angle_gamma   90.00
#
_symmetry.space_group_name_H-M   'P 1'
#
loop_
_entity.id
_entity.type
_entity.pdbx_description
1 polymer ?
#
loop_
_entity_poly.entity_id
_entity_poly.type
_entity_poly.pdbx_seq_one_letter_code
_entity_poly.pdbx_strand_id
1 'polypeptide(L)'
;MTTPASKPIIVIQYCTQCQWLLRAAWLAQELLSTFSDDLGGVTLQPATGGTFIITCDGEQIWERKTDGGFPEAKVLKQRVRDKVWPDRDLGHSDRPASTFQDI
;
A
#
# COMPACT_ATOMS: atom_id res chain seq x y z
N MET A 1 -22.34 19.58 -14.34
CA MET A 1 -21.62 18.41 -14.91
C MET A 1 -20.59 18.00 -13.88
N THR A 2 -20.81 16.87 -13.21
CA THR A 2 -19.88 16.36 -12.18
C THR A 2 -18.79 15.59 -12.90
N THR A 3 -17.55 16.07 -12.85
CA THR A 3 -16.38 15.33 -13.33
C THR A 3 -16.36 13.96 -12.64
N PRO A 4 -16.23 12.83 -13.35
CA PRO A 4 -16.07 11.55 -12.69
C PRO A 4 -14.86 11.63 -11.76
N ALA A 5 -15.04 11.27 -10.49
CA ALA A 5 -13.94 11.22 -9.53
C ALA A 5 -12.86 10.29 -10.10
N SER A 6 -11.63 10.80 -10.23
CA SER A 6 -10.52 10.01 -10.76
C SER A 6 -10.16 8.91 -9.76
N LYS A 7 -9.90 7.70 -10.25
CA LYS A 7 -9.46 6.60 -9.40
C LYS A 7 -8.08 6.92 -8.81
N PRO A 8 -7.84 6.66 -7.51
CA PRO A 8 -6.57 6.95 -6.84
C PRO A 8 -5.38 6.21 -7.48
N ILE A 9 -4.22 6.86 -7.50
CA ILE A 9 -2.96 6.29 -7.97
C ILE A 9 -2.01 6.12 -6.79
N ILE A 10 -1.47 4.91 -6.64
CA ILE A 10 -0.41 4.63 -5.68
C ILE A 10 0.95 4.82 -6.35
N VAL A 11 1.90 5.42 -5.63
CA VAL A 11 3.31 5.45 -6.04
C VAL A 11 4.14 4.79 -4.96
N ILE A 12 4.96 3.81 -5.34
CA ILE A 12 5.95 3.17 -4.47
C ILE A 12 7.32 3.63 -4.94
N GLN A 13 7.91 4.58 -4.21
CA GLN A 13 9.29 5.00 -4.41
C GLN A 13 10.22 4.02 -3.71
N TYR A 14 11.20 3.46 -4.41
CA TYR A 14 12.07 2.42 -3.87
C TYR A 14 13.55 2.61 -4.23
N CYS A 15 14.43 2.34 -3.27
CA CYS A 15 15.87 2.37 -3.47
C CYS A 15 16.33 1.23 -4.41
N THR A 16 16.85 1.60 -5.58
CA THR A 16 17.39 0.62 -6.56
C THR A 16 18.70 -0.01 -6.10
N GLN A 17 19.58 0.78 -5.49
CA GLN A 17 20.87 0.33 -4.93
C GLN A 17 20.69 -0.68 -3.79
N CYS A 18 19.54 -0.65 -3.12
CA CYS A 18 19.22 -1.50 -1.99
C CYS A 18 18.54 -2.83 -2.40
N GLN A 19 18.35 -3.07 -3.71
CA GLN A 19 17.67 -4.24 -4.25
C GLN A 19 16.23 -4.42 -3.74
N TRP A 20 15.50 -3.31 -3.54
CA TRP A 20 14.12 -3.34 -3.02
C TRP A 20 13.03 -3.43 -4.09
N LEU A 21 13.39 -3.58 -5.37
CA LEU A 21 12.42 -3.73 -6.46
C LEU A 21 11.44 -4.87 -6.20
N LEU A 22 11.94 -6.07 -5.82
CA LEU A 22 11.07 -7.23 -5.62
C LEU A 22 10.03 -7.00 -4.53
N ARG A 23 10.41 -6.34 -3.43
CA ARG A 23 9.48 -5.97 -2.37
C ARG A 23 8.47 -4.94 -2.85
N ALA A 24 8.91 -3.92 -3.57
CA ALA A 24 8.01 -2.89 -4.12
C ALA A 24 7.00 -3.49 -5.11
N ALA A 25 7.46 -4.36 -6.01
CA ALA A 25 6.64 -5.05 -6.99
C ALA A 25 5.62 -6.00 -6.34
N TRP A 26 6.02 -6.75 -5.31
CA TRP A 26 5.10 -7.60 -4.56
C TRP A 26 4.00 -6.79 -3.87
N LEU A 27 4.34 -5.68 -3.20
CA LEU A 27 3.33 -4.82 -2.57
C LEU A 27 2.41 -4.16 -3.61
N ALA A 28 2.92 -3.82 -4.79
CA ALA A 28 2.08 -3.35 -5.89
C ALA A 28 1.08 -4.42 -6.34
N GLN A 29 1.50 -5.68 -6.46
CA GLN A 29 0.62 -6.80 -6.79
C GLN A 29 -0.45 -7.01 -5.71
N GLU A 30 -0.09 -6.94 -4.42
CA GLU A 30 -1.05 -7.04 -3.31
C GLU A 30 -2.12 -5.94 -3.35
N LEU A 31 -1.73 -4.71 -3.69
CA LEU A 31 -2.66 -3.60 -3.82
C LEU A 31 -3.58 -3.77 -5.05
N LEU A 32 -3.00 -4.12 -6.20
CA LEU A 32 -3.74 -4.32 -7.43
C LEU A 32 -4.66 -5.53 -7.37
N SER A 33 -4.34 -6.58 -6.61
CA SER A 33 -5.21 -7.74 -6.44
C SER A 33 -6.37 -7.46 -5.48
N THR A 34 -6.21 -6.52 -4.54
CA THR A 34 -7.22 -6.17 -3.53
C THR A 34 -8.18 -5.09 -4.03
N PHE A 35 -7.66 -4.12 -4.78
CA PHE A 35 -8.38 -2.91 -5.19
C PHE A 35 -8.51 -2.80 -6.72
N SER A 36 -8.58 -3.94 -7.41
CA SER A 36 -8.47 -4.07 -8.88
C SER A 36 -9.27 -3.04 -9.67
N ASP A 37 -10.56 -2.89 -9.34
CA ASP A 37 -11.47 -2.00 -10.05
C ASP A 37 -11.47 -0.58 -9.52
N ASP A 38 -10.80 -0.34 -8.39
CA ASP A 38 -10.92 0.89 -7.63
C ASP A 38 -9.67 1.77 -7.73
N LEU A 39 -8.49 1.18 -7.95
CA LEU A 39 -7.26 1.92 -8.22
C LEU A 39 -7.19 2.35 -9.70
N GLY A 40 -6.63 3.53 -9.93
CA GLY A 40 -6.21 3.99 -11.27
C GLY A 40 -4.89 3.35 -11.71
N GLY A 41 -4.06 2.96 -10.74
CA GLY A 41 -2.83 2.21 -10.99
C GLY A 41 -1.88 2.25 -9.80
N VAL A 42 -0.78 1.49 -9.93
CA VAL A 42 0.36 1.53 -9.02
C VAL A 42 1.62 1.79 -9.83
N THR A 43 2.35 2.85 -9.49
CA THR A 43 3.63 3.22 -10.12
C THR A 43 4.78 2.76 -9.25
N LEU A 44 5.74 2.04 -9.84
CA LEU A 44 7.03 1.75 -9.21
C LEU A 44 8.03 2.82 -9.63
N GLN A 45 8.45 3.68 -8.70
CA GLN A 45 9.33 4.81 -8.99
C GLN A 45 10.74 4.54 -8.44
N PRO A 46 11.77 4.41 -9.30
CA PRO A 46 13.16 4.30 -8.86
C PRO A 46 13.62 5.49 -8.02
N ALA A 47 14.34 5.20 -6.93
CA ALA A 47 14.97 6.17 -6.05
C ALA A 47 16.32 5.65 -5.53
N THR A 48 17.01 6.45 -4.72
CA THR A 48 18.29 6.12 -4.07
C THR A 48 18.23 6.42 -2.56
N GLY A 49 19.35 6.24 -1.84
CA GLY A 49 19.49 6.73 -0.47
C GLY A 49 18.67 5.97 0.59
N GLY A 50 18.35 4.69 0.33
CA GLY A 50 17.53 3.91 1.25
C GLY A 50 16.08 4.40 1.35
N THR A 51 15.59 5.08 0.31
CA THR A 51 14.20 5.52 0.17
C THR A 51 13.26 4.33 0.01
N PHE A 52 12.20 4.31 0.80
CA PHE A 52 11.04 3.47 0.58
C PHE A 52 9.79 4.21 1.09
N ILE A 53 9.08 4.85 0.16
CA ILE A 53 7.91 5.70 0.43
C ILE A 53 6.74 5.19 -0.40
N ILE A 54 5.55 5.15 0.20
CA ILE A 54 4.32 4.85 -0.50
C ILE A 54 3.38 6.04 -0.35
N THR A 55 2.89 6.56 -1.47
CA THR A 55 1.90 7.66 -1.50
C THR A 55 0.65 7.25 -2.25
N CYS A 56 -0.49 7.84 -1.89
CA CYS A 56 -1.75 7.80 -2.62
C CYS A 56 -2.08 9.22 -3.08
N ASP A 57 -2.14 9.47 -4.39
CA ASP A 57 -2.39 10.79 -4.98
C ASP A 57 -1.47 11.90 -4.40
N GLY A 58 -0.21 11.54 -4.14
CA GLY A 58 0.80 12.44 -3.58
C GLY A 58 0.82 12.55 -2.06
N GLU A 59 -0.16 11.98 -1.35
CA GLU A 59 -0.18 11.98 0.11
C GLU A 59 0.42 10.70 0.69
N GLN A 60 1.28 10.83 1.71
CA GLN A 60 2.04 9.72 2.29
C GLN A 60 1.14 8.71 3.01
N ILE A 61 1.31 7.44 2.68
CA ILE A 61 0.71 6.26 3.34
C ILE A 61 1.73 5.59 4.27
N TRP A 62 2.99 5.56 3.83
CA TRP A 62 4.08 4.87 4.52
C TRP A 62 5.43 5.51 4.17
N GLU A 63 6.31 5.64 5.14
CA GLU A 63 7.73 5.91 4.95
C GLU A 63 8.58 5.04 5.88
N ARG A 64 9.61 4.41 5.32
CA ARG A 64 10.38 3.37 6.01
C ARG A 64 11.04 3.81 7.32
N LYS A 65 11.58 5.03 7.41
CA LYS A 65 12.24 5.50 8.63
C LYS A 65 11.22 5.87 9.71
N THR A 66 10.12 6.55 9.37
CA THR A 66 9.10 7.00 10.31
C THR A 66 8.17 5.88 10.76
N ASP A 67 7.88 4.92 9.88
CA ASP A 67 6.97 3.79 10.15
C ASP A 67 7.70 2.51 10.59
N GLY A 68 9.02 2.57 10.81
CA GLY A 68 9.77 1.48 11.43
C GLY A 68 10.04 0.27 10.54
N GLY A 69 10.25 0.47 9.24
CA GLY A 69 10.63 -0.58 8.30
C GLY A 69 9.71 -0.67 7.07
N PHE A 70 9.55 -1.89 6.55
CA PHE A 70 8.65 -2.14 5.43
C PHE A 70 7.26 -2.53 5.94
N PRO A 71 6.18 -2.13 5.26
CA PRO A 71 4.85 -2.54 5.68
C PRO A 71 4.63 -4.02 5.42
N GLU A 72 3.88 -4.65 6.30
CA GLU A 72 3.16 -5.88 5.95
C GLU A 72 2.04 -5.56 4.96
N ALA A 73 1.77 -6.47 4.02
CA ALA A 73 0.73 -6.27 3.02
C ALA A 73 -0.64 -5.97 3.64
N LYS A 74 -0.97 -6.66 4.74
CA LYS A 74 -2.22 -6.43 5.50
C LYS A 74 -2.34 -4.97 5.95
N VAL A 75 -1.32 -4.47 6.65
CA VAL A 75 -1.30 -3.09 7.19
C VAL A 75 -1.34 -2.08 6.05
N LEU A 76 -0.61 -2.32 4.96
CA LEU A 76 -0.64 -1.43 3.80
C LEU A 76 -2.04 -1.36 3.18
N LYS A 77 -2.71 -2.49 2.98
CA LYS A 77 -4.07 -2.56 2.45
C LYS A 77 -5.05 -1.80 3.34
N GLN A 78 -4.94 -1.97 4.66
CA GLN A 78 -5.76 -1.25 5.62
C GLN A 78 -5.54 0.26 5.53
N ARG A 79 -4.29 0.76 5.53
CA ARG A 79 -4.03 2.20 5.41
C ARG A 79 -4.53 2.81 4.10
N VAL A 80 -4.43 2.09 2.98
CA VAL A 80 -4.99 2.53 1.70
C VAL A 80 -6.52 2.57 1.78
N ARG A 81 -7.17 1.55 2.35
CA ARG A 81 -8.62 1.54 2.57
C ARG A 81 -9.05 2.70 3.46
N ASP A 82 -8.44 2.85 4.63
CA ASP A 82 -8.80 3.89 5.61
C ASP A 82 -8.76 5.28 4.98
N LYS A 83 -7.84 5.49 4.03
CA LYS A 83 -7.69 6.77 3.33
C LYS A 83 -8.74 7.00 2.25
N VAL A 84 -8.99 6.02 1.39
CA VAL A 84 -9.79 6.22 0.18
C VAL A 84 -11.23 5.74 0.35
N TRP A 85 -11.43 4.66 1.10
CA TRP A 85 -12.70 3.96 1.29
C TRP A 85 -12.90 3.57 2.76
N PRO A 86 -12.98 4.51 3.71
CA PRO A 86 -12.96 4.23 5.15
C PRO A 86 -14.03 3.22 5.60
N ASP A 87 -15.17 3.16 4.90
CA ASP A 87 -16.29 2.28 5.23
C ASP A 87 -16.22 0.89 4.56
N ARG A 88 -15.21 0.61 3.73
CA ARG A 88 -15.07 -0.67 3.02
C ARG A 88 -14.48 -1.75 3.91
N ASP A 89 -15.18 -2.88 4.08
CA ASP A 89 -14.63 -4.08 4.74
C ASP A 89 -13.60 -4.79 3.85
N LEU A 90 -12.42 -5.09 4.39
CA LEU A 90 -11.38 -5.90 3.73
C LEU A 90 -11.35 -7.37 4.18
N GLY A 91 -12.37 -7.81 4.92
CA GLY A 91 -12.53 -9.18 5.38
C GLY A 91 -11.38 -9.61 6.28
N HIS A 92 -10.63 -10.64 5.87
CA HIS A 92 -9.50 -11.16 6.65
C HIS A 92 -8.42 -10.12 6.94
N SER A 93 -8.30 -9.08 6.12
CA SER A 93 -7.33 -8.01 6.38
C SER A 93 -7.74 -7.10 7.54
N ASP A 94 -9.03 -7.04 7.91
CA ASP A 94 -9.51 -6.24 9.05
C ASP A 94 -9.62 -7.02 10.36
N ARG A 95 -9.65 -8.36 10.28
CA ARG A 95 -9.72 -9.20 11.47
C ARG A 95 -8.37 -9.25 12.19
N PRO A 96 -8.32 -9.18 13.53
CA PRO A 96 -7.11 -9.51 14.27
C PRO A 96 -6.70 -10.95 13.96
N ALA A 97 -5.39 -11.24 13.92
CA ALA A 97 -4.92 -12.60 13.76
C ALA A 97 -5.54 -13.45 14.87
N SER A 98 -6.18 -14.56 14.53
CA SER A 98 -6.76 -15.46 15.52
C SER A 98 -5.63 -16.02 16.37
N THR A 99 -5.49 -15.54 17.60
CA THR A 99 -4.65 -16.16 18.60
C THR A 99 -5.17 -17.57 18.83
N PHE A 100 -4.42 -18.58 18.40
CA PHE A 100 -4.63 -19.94 18.86
C PHE A 100 -4.31 -19.98 20.36
N GLN A 101 -5.35 -19.93 21.17
CA GLN A 101 -5.30 -20.21 22.60
C GLN A 101 -5.78 -21.67 22.75
N ASP A 102 -4.89 -22.50 23.30
CA ASP A 102 -5.12 -23.85 23.85
C ASP A 102 -5.15 -25.05 22.88
N ILE A 103 -4.01 -25.77 22.78
CA ILE A 103 -3.91 -27.25 22.93
C ILE A 103 -2.65 -27.56 23.75
#